data_AF-A0A847A1T6-F1
#
_entry.id   AF-A0A847A1T6-F1
#
_cell.length_a   1.000
_cell.length_b   1.000
_cell.length_c   1.000
_cell.angle_alpha   90.00
_cell.angle_beta   90.00
_cell.angle_gamma   90.00
#
_symmetry.space_group_name_H-M   'P 1'
#
loop_
_entity.id
_entity.type
_entity.pdbx_description
1 polymer ?
#
loop_
_entity_poly.entity_id
_entity_poly.type
_entity_poly.pdbx_seq_one_letter_code
_entity_poly.pdbx_strand_id
1 'polypeptide(L)' 'MPRNTALLQATSAAEQRVAFANAALGAAGHEIRDEYLNDLAVRQASGAISGDEARQLSIEYFRKR' A
#
# COMPACT_ATOMS: atom_id res chain seq x y z
N MET A 1 -2.09 26.53 14.15
CA MET A 1 -2.15 25.84 12.84
C MET A 1 -1.63 24.41 12.97
N PRO A 2 -2.44 23.40 13.37
CA PRO A 2 -1.96 22.02 13.59
C PRO A 2 -2.19 21.06 12.40
N ARG A 3 -2.84 21.49 11.32
CA ARG A 3 -3.29 20.60 10.23
C ARG A 3 -2.15 19.94 9.44
N ASN A 4 -0.97 20.57 9.41
CA ASN A 4 0.16 20.10 8.59
C ASN A 4 0.93 18.92 9.22
N THR A 5 1.06 18.91 10.56
CA THR A 5 1.80 17.86 11.28
C THR A 5 1.08 16.51 11.24
N ALA A 6 -0.26 16.53 11.34
CA ALA A 6 -1.07 15.31 11.29
C ALA A 6 -0.98 14.59 9.94
N LEU A 7 -0.89 15.35 8.84
CA LEU A 7 -0.72 14.79 7.50
C LEU A 7 0.65 14.12 7.34
N LEU A 8 1.72 14.78 7.80
CA LEU A 8 3.08 14.21 7.80
C LEU A 8 3.16 12.91 8.62
N GLN A 9 2.51 12.89 9.79
CA GLN A 9 2.45 11.69 10.63
C GLN A 9 1.66 10.55 9.96
N ALA A 10 0.52 10.85 9.35
CA ALA A 10 -0.29 9.86 8.63
C ALA A 10 0.46 9.25 7.43
N THR A 11 1.17 10.07 6.65
CA THR A 11 2.02 9.60 5.56
C THR A 11 3.13 8.68 6.07
N SER A 12 3.82 9.08 7.15
CA SER A 12 4.88 8.25 7.74
C SER A 12 4.38 6.89 8.25
N ALA A 13 3.15 6.83 8.78
CA ALA A 13 2.55 5.57 9.23
C ALA A 13 2.15 4.65 8.06
N ALA A 14 1.68 5.22 6.95
CA ALA A 14 1.37 4.46 5.74
C ALA A 14 2.65 3.87 5.12
N GLU A 15 3.71 4.68 5.01
CA GLU A 15 5.02 4.25 4.53
C GLU A 15 5.60 3.12 5.39
N GLN A 16 5.50 3.23 6.72
CA GLN A 16 5.96 2.18 7.64
C GLN A 16 5.20 0.86 7.44
N ARG A 17 3.88 0.92 7.23
CA ARG A 17 3.07 -0.28 6.95
C ARG A 17 3.47 -0.95 5.64
N VAL A 18 3.68 -0.18 4.57
CA VAL A 18 4.14 -0.71 3.28
C VAL A 18 5.56 -1.28 3.40
N ALA A 19 6.48 -0.57 4.07
CA ALA A 19 7.84 -1.03 4.29
C ALA A 19 7.87 -2.35 5.08
N PHE A 20 7.04 -2.48 6.11
CA PHE A 20 6.91 -3.73 6.87
C PHE A 20 6.41 -4.88 5.99
N ALA A 21 5.37 -4.66 5.19
CA ALA A 21 4.86 -5.68 4.27
C ALA A 21 5.91 -6.12 3.25
N ASN A 22 6.63 -5.17 2.65
CA ASN A 22 7.70 -5.46 1.71
C ASN A 22 8.87 -6.21 2.35
N ALA A 23 9.24 -5.85 3.59
CA ALA A 23 10.26 -6.58 4.35
C ALA A 23 9.84 -8.02 4.66
N ALA A 24 8.57 -8.24 5.02
CA ALA A 24 8.04 -9.58 5.25
C ALA A 24 8.03 -10.44 3.98
N LEU A 25 7.65 -9.85 2.84
CA LEU A 25 7.77 -10.51 1.53
C LEU A 25 9.24 -10.82 1.19
N GLY A 26 10.14 -9.85 1.38
CA GLY A 26 11.56 -10.01 1.11
C GLY A 26 12.21 -11.11 1.97
N ALA A 27 11.82 -11.22 3.25
CA ALA A 27 12.25 -12.30 4.13
C ALA A 27 11.78 -13.68 3.65
N ALA A 28 10.66 -13.75 2.92
CA ALA A 28 10.18 -14.96 2.25
C ALA A 28 10.78 -15.18 0.84
N GLY A 29 11.68 -14.29 0.38
CA GLY A 29 12.25 -14.34 -0.96
C GLY A 29 11.32 -13.84 -2.06
N HIS A 30 10.29 -13.07 -1.70
CA HIS A 30 9.32 -12.49 -2.62
C HIS A 30 9.47 -10.97 -2.74
N GLU A 31 9.07 -10.43 -3.88
CA GLU A 31 9.10 -9.00 -4.17
C GLU A 31 7.92 -8.65 -5.08
N ILE A 32 7.26 -7.52 -4.82
CA ILE A 32 6.22 -6.97 -5.71
C ILE A 32 6.87 -5.90 -6.59
N ARG A 33 7.05 -6.20 -7.88
CA ARG A 33 7.64 -5.27 -8.86
C ARG A 33 6.61 -4.48 -9.67
N ASP A 34 5.35 -4.88 -9.61
CA ASP A 34 4.30 -4.22 -10.38
C ASP A 34 3.95 -2.88 -9.75
N GLU A 35 4.13 -1.79 -10.50
CA GLU A 35 3.93 -0.42 -10.00
C GLU A 35 2.48 -0.19 -9.57
N TYR A 36 1.51 -0.79 -10.26
CA TYR A 36 0.10 -0.64 -9.92
C TYR A 36 -0.24 -1.33 -8.59
N LEU A 37 0.31 -2.53 -8.35
CA LEU A 37 0.10 -3.23 -7.08
C LEU A 37 0.76 -2.50 -5.90
N ASN A 38 1.91 -1.87 -6.15
CA ASN A 38 2.56 -1.01 -5.15
C ASN A 38 1.72 0.24 -4.83
N ASP A 39 1.12 0.89 -5.84
CA ASP A 39 0.18 2.00 -5.63
C ASP A 39 -1.03 1.59 -4.78
N LEU A 40 -1.64 0.44 -5.08
CA LEU A 40 -2.75 -0.08 -4.29
C LEU A 40 -2.37 -0.32 -2.82
N ALA A 41 -1.17 -0.85 -2.56
CA ALA A 41 -0.66 -1.05 -1.21
C ALA A 41 -0.50 0.28 -0.44
N VAL A 42 0.00 1.33 -1.09
CA VAL A 42 0.13 2.67 -0.49
C VAL A 42 -1.24 3.29 -0.21
N ARG A 43 -2.18 3.16 -1.14
CA ARG A 43 -3.56 3.66 -0.98
C ARG A 43 -4.30 2.95 0.14
N GLN A 44 -4.10 1.64 0.27
CA GLN A 44 -4.63 0.88 1.40
C GLN A 44 -3.99 1.32 2.72
N ALA A 45 -2.66 1.45 2.77
CA ALA A 45 -1.93 1.78 3.99
C ALA A 45 -2.21 3.20 4.51
N SER A 46 -2.56 4.13 3.59
CA SER A 46 -3.02 5.49 3.91
C SER A 46 -4.50 5.57 4.26
N GLY A 47 -5.27 4.49 4.07
CA GLY A 47 -6.71 4.45 4.29
C GLY A 47 -7.52 5.14 3.19
N ALA A 48 -6.90 5.46 2.04
CA ALA A 48 -7.59 6.02 0.88
C ALA A 48 -8.53 5.00 0.21
N ILE A 49 -8.24 3.71 0.37
CA ILE A 49 -9.11 2.58 0.01
C ILE A 49 -9.10 1.54 1.12
N SER A 50 -10.17 0.76 1.23
CA SER A 50 -10.21 -0.41 2.10
C SER A 50 -9.36 -1.57 1.56
N GLY A 51 -9.08 -2.56 2.41
CA GLY A 51 -8.39 -3.79 1.98
C GLY A 51 -9.20 -4.61 0.97
N ASP A 52 -10.52 -4.64 1.11
CA ASP A 52 -11.41 -5.34 0.18
C ASP A 52 -11.42 -4.66 -1.20
N GLU A 53 -11.43 -3.33 -1.25
CA GLU A 53 -11.29 -2.58 -2.50
C GLU A 53 -9.92 -2.81 -3.15
N ALA A 54 -8.83 -2.76 -2.38
CA ALA A 54 -7.49 -3.06 -2.91
C ALA A 54 -7.41 -4.48 -3.49
N ARG A 55 -8.01 -5.46 -2.83
CA ARG A 55 -8.11 -6.85 -3.32
C ARG A 55 -8.92 -6.93 -4.62
N GLN A 56 -10.09 -6.32 -4.68
CA GLN A 56 -10.95 -6.34 -5.86
C GLN A 56 -10.25 -5.70 -7.06
N LEU A 57 -9.63 -4.53 -6.87
CA LEU A 57 -8.85 -3.83 -7.91
C LEU A 57 -7.67 -4.68 -8.41
N SER A 58 -6.98 -5.38 -7.50
CA SER A 58 -5.89 -6.28 -7.86
C SER A 58 -6.38 -7.46 -8.73
N ILE A 59 -7.54 -8.04 -8.41
CA ILE A 59 -8.15 -9.13 -9.20
C ILE A 59 -8.54 -8.63 -10.60
N GLU A 60 -9.16 -7.46 -10.68
CA GLU A 60 -9.55 -6.85 -11.95
C GLU A 60 -8.35 -6.51 -12.84
N TYR A 61 -7.26 -6.04 -12.23
CA TYR A 61 -6.00 -5.79 -12.91
C TYR A 61 -5.44 -7.05 -13.58
N PHE A 62 -5.40 -8.18 -12.86
CA PHE A 62 -4.92 -9.44 -13.42
C PHE A 62 -5.85 -10.05 -14.48
N ARG A 63 -7.17 -9.78 -14.43
CA ARG A 63 -8.12 -10.29 -15.44
C ARG A 63 -7.97 -9.63 -16.82
N LYS A 64 -7.39 -8.43 -16.87
CA LYS A 64 -7.26 -7.63 -18.11
C LYS A 64 -5.90 -7.82 -18.80
N ARG A 65 -5.06 -8.70 -18.29
CA ARG A 65 -3.68 -8.94 -18.72
C ARG A 65 -3.53 -10.34 -19.28
#